data_AF-A0A2D8YVV9-F1
#
_entry.id   AF-A0A2D8YVV9-F1
#
_cell.length_a   1.000
_cell.length_b   1.000
_cell.length_c   1.000
_cell.angle_alpha   90.00
_cell.angle_beta   90.00
_cell.angle_gamma   90.00
#
_symmetry.space_group_name_H-M   'P 1'
#
loop_
_entity.id
_entity.type
_entity.pdbx_description
1 polymer ?
#
loop_
_entity_poly.entity_id
_entity_poly.type
_entity_poly.pdbx_seq_one_letter_code
_entity_poly.pdbx_strand_id
1 'polypeptide(L)'
;MPDQPDALPGFPMKYIVFGSPRGDAPVLFPHAFTHSWVAGELRPLKAVSAGFVEMDAEGNIRCFGHSSSLNLASRGETDTNLVRRHLKGDGR
;
A
#
# COMPACT_ATOMS: atom_id res chain seq x y z
N MET A 1 -13.33 30.18 16.16
CA MET A 1 -12.51 28.97 16.01
C MET A 1 -12.94 28.36 14.69
N PRO A 2 -12.13 28.34 13.62
CA PRO A 2 -12.55 27.61 12.42
C PRO A 2 -12.44 26.12 12.75
N ASP A 3 -13.57 25.41 12.62
CA ASP A 3 -13.64 23.95 12.53
C ASP A 3 -12.50 23.44 11.64
N GLN A 4 -11.58 22.68 12.24
CA GLN A 4 -10.69 21.81 11.47
C GLN A 4 -11.61 20.97 10.57
N PRO A 5 -11.34 20.88 9.25
CA PRO A 5 -12.15 20.00 8.42
C PRO A 5 -12.01 18.61 9.02
N ASP A 6 -13.16 17.98 9.29
CA ASP A 6 -13.29 16.54 9.53
C ASP A 6 -12.23 15.84 8.69
N ALA A 7 -11.35 15.07 9.35
CA ALA A 7 -10.37 14.26 8.66
C ALA A 7 -11.12 13.50 7.57
N LEU A 8 -10.94 13.90 6.31
CA LEU A 8 -11.60 13.29 5.17
C LEU A 8 -11.44 11.78 5.35
N PRO A 9 -12.51 10.96 5.29
CA PRO A 9 -12.38 9.51 5.42
C PRO A 9 -11.28 9.10 4.45
N GLY A 10 -10.16 8.67 5.02
CA GLY A 10 -8.88 8.68 4.33
C GLY A 10 -9.04 8.01 2.98
N PHE A 11 -8.87 8.76 1.88
CA PHE A 11 -8.99 8.19 0.55
C PHE A 11 -8.14 6.93 0.52
N PRO A 12 -8.71 5.74 0.23
CA PRO A 12 -7.99 4.49 0.35
C PRO A 12 -6.75 4.57 -0.54
N MET A 13 -5.58 4.56 0.11
CA MET A 13 -4.32 4.55 -0.61
C MET A 13 -4.19 3.19 -1.29
N LYS A 14 -3.38 3.14 -2.34
CA LYS A 14 -3.06 1.89 -3.01
C LYS A 14 -1.66 1.48 -2.61
N TYR A 15 -1.42 0.18 -2.67
CA TYR A 15 -0.09 -0.34 -2.48
C TYR A 15 0.21 -1.46 -3.48
N ILE A 16 1.50 -1.64 -3.76
CA ILE A 16 2.05 -2.80 -4.46
C ILE A 16 3.23 -3.30 -3.64
N VAL A 17 3.33 -4.60 -3.43
CA VAL A 17 4.52 -5.23 -2.88
C VAL A 17 5.33 -5.79 -4.04
N PHE A 18 6.60 -5.40 -4.09
CA PHE A 18 7.57 -5.90 -5.04
C PHE A 18 8.48 -6.92 -4.35
N GLY A 19 8.57 -8.11 -4.92
CA GLY A 19 9.52 -9.12 -4.47
C GLY A 19 10.92 -8.80 -4.97
N SER A 20 11.91 -8.86 -4.07
CA SER A 20 13.33 -8.78 -4.42
C SER A 20 14.11 -9.90 -3.72
N PRO A 21 15.33 -10.24 -4.19
CA PRO A 21 16.21 -11.19 -3.50
C PRO A 21 16.57 -10.77 -2.06
N ARG A 22 16.39 -9.50 -1.70
CA ARG A 22 16.64 -8.96 -0.36
C ARG A 22 15.38 -8.91 0.52
N GLY A 23 14.24 -9.29 -0.02
CA GLY A 23 12.95 -9.25 0.65
C GLY A 23 11.88 -8.49 -0.14
N ASP A 24 10.66 -8.59 0.35
CA ASP A 24 9.48 -7.92 -0.18
C ASP A 24 9.49 -6.44 0.24
N ALA A 25 9.31 -5.52 -0.71
CA ALA A 25 9.29 -4.08 -0.49
C ALA A 25 7.91 -3.49 -0.87
N PRO A 26 7.19 -2.83 0.05
CA PRO A 26 5.91 -2.22 -0.27
C PRO A 26 6.12 -0.81 -0.83
N VAL A 27 5.32 -0.43 -1.82
CA VAL A 27 5.24 0.93 -2.34
C VAL A 27 3.81 1.40 -2.17
N LEU A 28 3.62 2.47 -1.41
CA LEU A 28 2.33 3.11 -1.18
C LEU A 28 2.21 4.32 -2.10
N PHE A 29 1.02 4.52 -2.68
CA PHE A 29 0.76 5.64 -3.56
C PHE A 29 -0.71 6.09 -3.47
N PRO A 30 -0.98 7.38 -3.78
CA PRO A 30 -2.34 7.90 -3.81
C PRO A 30 -3.23 7.16 -4.81
N HIS A 31 -4.53 7.16 -4.54
CA HIS A 31 -5.54 6.56 -5.43
C HIS A 31 -5.50 7.11 -6.87
N ALA A 32 -4.99 8.32 -7.07
CA ALA A 32 -4.80 8.95 -8.38
C ALA A 32 -3.96 8.11 -9.36
N PHE A 33 -3.06 7.25 -8.86
CA PHE A 33 -2.25 6.38 -9.70
C PHE A 33 -2.87 4.97 -9.82
N THR A 34 -2.62 4.33 -10.96
CA THR A 34 -3.05 2.94 -11.21
C THR A 34 -1.93 1.97 -10.86
N HIS A 35 -2.29 0.73 -10.46
CA HIS A 35 -1.29 -0.26 -10.11
C HIS A 35 -0.38 -0.63 -11.31
N SER A 36 -0.95 -0.65 -12.52
CA SER A 36 -0.20 -0.93 -13.75
C SER A 36 0.84 0.13 -14.07
N TRP A 37 0.52 1.41 -13.86
CA TRP A 37 1.45 2.50 -14.10
C TRP A 37 2.64 2.43 -13.12
N VAL A 38 2.36 2.33 -11.81
CA VAL A 38 3.42 2.24 -10.78
C VAL A 38 4.29 1.00 -10.97
N ALA A 39 3.70 -0.15 -11.30
CA ALA A 39 4.46 -1.36 -11.61
C ALA A 39 5.32 -1.23 -12.89
N GLY A 40 4.86 -0.43 -13.86
CA GLY A 40 5.61 -0.12 -15.08
C GLY A 40 6.88 0.68 -14.79
N GLU A 41 6.77 1.71 -13.96
CA GLU A 41 7.88 2.57 -13.56
C GLU A 41 8.94 1.83 -12.72
N LEU A 42 8.52 0.83 -11.93
CA LEU A 42 9.40 0.08 -11.04
C LEU A 42 10.01 -1.18 -11.67
N ARG A 43 9.92 -1.32 -13.01
CA ARG A 43 10.60 -2.40 -13.72
C ARG A 43 12.12 -2.33 -13.51
N PRO A 44 12.82 -3.48 -13.36
CA PRO A 44 12.35 -4.85 -13.58
C PRO A 44 11.80 -5.57 -12.33
N LEU A 45 11.44 -4.85 -11.26
CA LEU A 45 10.94 -5.49 -10.04
C LEU A 45 9.61 -6.22 -10.29
N LYS A 46 9.47 -7.41 -9.70
CA LYS A 46 8.27 -8.24 -9.86
C LYS A 46 7.27 -7.91 -8.75
N ALA A 47 6.09 -7.42 -9.11
CA ALA A 47 4.98 -7.29 -8.17
C ALA A 47 4.52 -8.69 -7.72
N VAL A 48 4.42 -8.89 -6.40
CA VAL A 48 3.99 -10.15 -5.77
C VAL A 48 2.60 -10.04 -5.14
N SER A 49 2.19 -8.85 -4.71
CA SER A 49 0.83 -8.56 -4.27
C SER A 49 0.50 -7.09 -4.50
N ALA A 50 -0.79 -6.79 -4.58
CA ALA A 50 -1.27 -5.42 -4.77
C ALA A 50 -2.69 -5.28 -4.24
N GLY A 51 -3.02 -4.11 -3.72
CA GLY A 51 -4.34 -3.85 -3.17
C GLY A 51 -4.52 -2.42 -2.71
N PHE A 52 -5.42 -2.28 -1.74
CA PHE A 52 -5.75 -1.03 -1.08
C PHE A 52 -5.30 -1.09 0.37
N VAL A 53 -4.93 0.07 0.89
CA VAL A 53 -4.52 0.26 2.27
C VAL A 53 -5.37 1.37 2.88
N GLU A 54 -5.97 1.03 4.00
CA GLU A 54 -6.70 1.98 4.84
C GLU A 54 -5.95 2.14 6.15
N MET A 55 -6.05 3.34 6.72
CA MET A 55 -5.55 3.66 8.04
C MET A 55 -6.75 4.14 8.86
N ASP A 56 -6.96 3.53 10.01
CA ASP A 56 -8.01 3.98 10.93
C ASP A 56 -7.60 5.24 11.69
N ALA A 57 -8.53 5.79 12.47
CA ALA A 57 -8.29 6.98 13.29
C ALA A 57 -7.26 6.77 14.40
N GLU A 58 -6.96 5.51 14.75
CA GLU A 58 -5.97 5.13 15.77
C GLU A 58 -4.57 4.88 15.15
N GLY A 59 -4.44 5.03 13.82
CA GLY A 59 -3.20 4.82 13.08
C GLY A 59 -2.93 3.35 12.72
N ASN A 60 -3.89 2.44 12.91
CA ASN A 60 -3.74 1.06 12.47
C ASN A 60 -3.97 0.95 10.96
N ILE A 61 -2.99 0.35 10.30
CA ILE A 61 -3.04 0.08 8.87
C ILE A 61 -3.72 -1.26 8.61
N ARG A 62 -4.52 -1.35 7.55
CA ARG A 62 -5.12 -2.60 7.04
C ARG A 62 -4.98 -2.68 5.52
N CYS A 63 -4.41 -3.77 5.01
CA CYS A 63 -4.30 -4.06 3.58
C CYS A 63 -5.39 -5.04 3.13
N PHE A 64 -6.11 -4.72 2.06
CA PHE A 64 -7.21 -5.54 1.53
C PHE A 64 -7.44 -5.32 0.03
N GLY A 65 -8.41 -6.05 -0.52
CA GLY A 65 -8.83 -5.94 -1.91
C GLY A 65 -7.94 -6.67 -2.92
N HIS A 66 -8.18 -6.36 -4.18
CA HIS A 66 -7.54 -6.99 -5.33
C HIS A 66 -7.27 -5.93 -6.39
N SER A 67 -6.10 -5.97 -7.03
CA SER A 67 -5.78 -5.13 -8.18
C SER A 67 -6.14 -5.83 -9.49
N SER A 68 -7.22 -5.39 -10.13
CA SER A 68 -7.66 -5.94 -11.43
C SER A 68 -6.64 -5.65 -12.54
N SER A 69 -5.86 -4.58 -12.41
CA SER A 69 -4.86 -4.16 -13.42
C SER A 69 -3.62 -5.04 -13.42
N LEU A 70 -3.21 -5.55 -12.26
CA LEU A 70 -2.07 -6.47 -12.14
C LEU A 70 -2.51 -7.93 -11.98
N ASN A 71 -3.81 -8.18 -11.84
CA ASN A 71 -4.39 -9.47 -11.47
C ASN A 71 -3.72 -10.07 -10.22
N LEU A 72 -3.49 -9.22 -9.22
CA LEU A 72 -2.84 -9.57 -7.96
C LEU A 72 -3.78 -9.26 -6.80
N ALA A 73 -3.87 -10.17 -5.84
CA ALA A 73 -4.65 -9.99 -4.62
C ALA A 73 -3.78 -9.49 -3.47
N SER A 74 -4.40 -8.76 -2.54
CA SER A 74 -3.81 -8.47 -1.24
C SER A 74 -3.63 -9.76 -0.45
N ARG A 75 -2.46 -9.95 0.19
CA ARG A 75 -2.22 -11.08 1.11
C ARG A 75 -2.76 -10.83 2.53
N GLY A 76 -3.57 -9.80 2.73
CA GLY A 76 -4.23 -9.50 4.01
C GLY A 76 -3.22 -9.14 5.10
N GLU A 77 -3.12 -9.97 6.14
CA GLU A 77 -2.24 -9.72 7.30
C GLU A 77 -0.76 -9.67 6.92
N THR A 78 -0.30 -10.50 5.96
CA THR A 78 1.10 -10.49 5.52
C THR A 78 1.51 -9.13 4.99
N ASP A 79 0.71 -8.56 4.09
CA ASP A 79 0.98 -7.25 3.50
C ASP A 79 0.75 -6.12 4.50
N THR A 80 -0.25 -6.26 5.38
CA THR A 80 -0.50 -5.32 6.47
C THR A 80 0.72 -5.18 7.38
N ASN A 81 1.29 -6.31 7.84
CA ASN A 81 2.48 -6.31 8.69
C ASN A 81 3.70 -5.73 7.99
N LEU A 82 3.82 -5.97 6.68
CA LEU A 82 4.93 -5.49 5.86
C LEU A 82 4.87 -3.98 5.68
N VAL A 83 3.70 -3.44 5.33
CA VAL A 83 3.46 -2.00 5.23
C VAL A 83 3.64 -1.31 6.59
N ARG A 84 3.12 -1.90 7.67
CA ARG A 84 3.30 -1.37 9.05
C ARG A 84 4.78 -1.25 9.41
N ARG A 85 5.58 -2.28 9.15
CA ARG A 85 7.03 -2.26 9.41
C ARG A 85 7.75 -1.18 8.59
N HIS A 86 7.36 -1.02 7.33
CA HIS A 86 7.93 -0.01 6.45
C HIS A 86 7.62 1.41 6.92
N LEU A 87 6.37 1.69 7.32
CA LEU A 87 5.93 3.01 7.78
C LEU A 87 6.42 3.36 9.19
N LYS A 88 6.57 2.38 10.08
CA LYS A 88 7.13 2.60 11.42
C LYS A 88 8.60 3.01 11.38
N GLY A 89 9.25 2.87 10.22
CA GLY A 89 10.66 3.18 10.09
C GLY A 89 11.50 2.30 10.99
N ASP A 90 11.26 0.98 10.98
CA ASP A 90 12.28 0.00 11.37
C ASP A 90 13.38 0.02 10.29
N GLY A 91 14.01 1.19 10.20
CA GLY A 91 15.24 1.48 9.53
C GLY A 91 16.29 0.67 10.28
N ARG A 92 16.85 -0.27 9.54
CA ARG A 92 18.12 -0.86 9.89
C ARG A 92 19.19 0.21 10.13
#